data_AF-A0A820KSD9-F1
#
_entry.id   AF-A0A820KSD9-F1
#
_cell.length_a   1.000
_cell.length_b   1.000
_cell.length_c   1.000
_cell.angle_alpha   90.00
_cell.angle_beta   90.00
_cell.angle_gamma   90.00
#
_symmetry.space_group_name_H-M   'P 1'
#
loop_
_entity.id
_entity.type
_entity.pdbx_description
1 polymer ?
#
loop_
_entity_poly.entity_id
_entity_poly.type
_entity_poly.pdbx_seq_one_letter_code
_entity_poly.pdbx_strand_id
1 'polypeptide(L)'
;HARDNIDVTMVCPGFIKTDVSINAFEGSGALHKKMDPKTEKGTDPTVCAYDILCGVAARKHEIYVGHLASVVIYLQRFCPKLLYRVLLRTDSA
;
A
#
# COMPACT_ATOMS: atom_id res chain seq x y z
N HIS A 1 23.98 -3.79 6.63
CA HIS A 1 23.29 -4.48 5.52
C HIS A 1 24.07 -4.43 4.21
N ALA A 2 24.37 -3.24 3.62
CA ALA A 2 25.15 -3.19 2.37
C ALA A 2 26.56 -3.83 2.45
N ARG A 3 27.14 -3.89 3.65
CA ARG A 3 28.45 -4.52 3.91
C ARG A 3 28.36 -6.04 4.13
N ASP A 4 27.15 -6.57 4.32
CA ASP A 4 26.91 -7.97 4.67
C ASP A 4 26.58 -8.82 3.43
N ASN A 5 26.63 -8.22 2.23
CA ASN A 5 26.22 -8.83 0.95
C ASN A 5 24.77 -9.36 0.95
N ILE A 6 23.89 -8.67 1.67
CA ILE A 6 22.45 -8.96 1.74
C ILE A 6 21.69 -7.74 1.22
N ASP A 7 20.96 -7.94 0.13
CA ASP A 7 20.04 -6.95 -0.41
C ASP A 7 18.74 -6.95 0.41
N VAL A 8 18.28 -5.76 0.82
CA VAL A 8 17.06 -5.56 1.60
C VAL A 8 16.15 -4.60 0.86
N THR A 9 14.88 -5.00 0.69
CA THR A 9 13.84 -4.23 0.01
C THR A 9 12.67 -3.97 0.96
N MET A 10 12.29 -2.70 1.11
CA MET A 10 11.10 -2.30 1.84
C MET A 10 9.90 -2.24 0.89
N VAL A 11 8.82 -2.95 1.22
CA VAL A 11 7.59 -2.94 0.44
C VAL A 11 6.54 -2.11 1.16
N CYS A 12 5.99 -1.11 0.46
CA CYS A 12 5.00 -0.16 0.94
C CYS A 12 3.72 -0.27 0.09
N PRO A 13 2.86 -1.27 0.33
CA PRO A 13 1.63 -1.43 -0.42
C PRO A 13 0.54 -0.47 0.08
N GLY A 14 -0.30 0.01 -0.85
CA GLY A 14 -1.61 0.57 -0.52
C GLY A 14 -2.61 -0.52 -0.13
N PHE A 15 -3.91 -0.23 -0.21
CA PHE A 15 -4.94 -1.26 0.00
C PHE A 15 -4.85 -2.35 -1.07
N ILE A 16 -4.79 -3.61 -0.64
CA ILE A 16 -4.77 -4.80 -1.49
C ILE A 16 -6.04 -5.61 -1.20
N LYS A 17 -6.73 -6.05 -2.25
CA LYS A 17 -8.01 -6.76 -2.15
C LYS A 17 -7.82 -8.20 -1.67
N THR A 18 -7.63 -8.35 -0.36
CA THR A 18 -7.47 -9.62 0.35
C THR A 18 -8.55 -9.81 1.40
N ASP A 19 -8.73 -11.03 1.88
CA ASP A 19 -9.73 -11.36 2.91
C ASP A 19 -9.30 -10.98 4.33
N VAL A 20 -8.31 -10.09 4.49
CA VAL A 20 -7.77 -9.72 5.80
C VAL A 20 -8.83 -9.11 6.72
N SER A 21 -9.76 -8.32 6.17
CA SER A 21 -10.85 -7.71 6.93
C SER A 21 -11.91 -8.73 7.33
N ILE A 22 -12.27 -9.66 6.42
CA ILE A 22 -13.22 -10.74 6.69
C ILE A 22 -12.71 -11.63 7.84
N ASN A 23 -11.42 -11.95 7.83
CA ASN A 23 -10.78 -12.85 8.79
C ASN A 23 -10.26 -12.14 10.06
N ALA A 24 -10.47 -10.83 10.19
CA ALA A 24 -10.04 -10.08 11.37
C ALA A 24 -10.85 -10.48 12.61
N PHE A 25 -10.29 -10.22 13.79
CA PHE A 25 -11.00 -10.32 15.07
C PHE A 25 -11.50 -8.95 15.53
N GLU A 26 -12.68 -8.92 16.15
CA GLU A 26 -13.21 -7.75 16.84
C GLU A 26 -12.69 -7.68 18.28
N GLY A 27 -12.95 -6.57 18.98
CA GLY A 27 -12.53 -6.40 20.39
C GLY A 27 -13.12 -7.43 21.35
N SER A 28 -14.21 -8.10 20.96
CA SER A 28 -14.81 -9.22 21.71
C SER A 28 -14.11 -10.56 21.49
N GLY A 29 -13.15 -10.65 20.56
CA GLY A 29 -12.56 -11.91 20.10
C GLY A 29 -13.41 -12.67 19.08
N ALA A 30 -14.58 -12.16 18.70
CA ALA A 30 -15.38 -12.70 17.60
C ALA A 30 -14.75 -12.36 16.24
N LEU A 31 -14.99 -13.19 15.21
CA LEU A 31 -14.60 -12.88 13.84
C LEU A 31 -15.40 -11.71 13.28
N HIS A 32 -14.75 -10.80 12.57
CA HIS A 32 -15.34 -9.60 11.98
C HIS A 32 -16.30 -9.93 10.82
N LYS A 33 -15.92 -10.88 9.94
CA LYS A 33 -16.74 -11.42 8.84
C LYS A 33 -17.29 -10.38 7.86
N LYS A 34 -16.68 -9.20 7.78
CA LYS A 34 -17.10 -8.11 6.90
C LYS A 34 -15.93 -7.63 6.06
N MET A 35 -16.19 -7.41 4.77
CA MET A 35 -15.22 -6.82 3.86
C MET A 35 -15.14 -5.31 4.11
N ASP A 36 -13.94 -4.81 4.38
CA ASP A 36 -13.69 -3.37 4.47
C ASP A 36 -13.77 -2.72 3.07
N PRO A 37 -14.53 -1.62 2.87
CA PRO A 37 -14.72 -1.00 1.56
C PRO A 37 -13.44 -0.48 0.91
N LYS A 38 -12.42 -0.08 1.68
CA LYS A 38 -11.14 0.37 1.12
C LYS A 38 -10.31 -0.81 0.63
N THR A 39 -10.34 -1.90 1.38
CA THR A 39 -9.72 -3.19 1.02
C THR A 39 -10.40 -3.77 -0.22
N GLU A 40 -11.73 -3.72 -0.32
CA GLU A 40 -12.49 -4.20 -1.48
C GLU A 40 -12.11 -3.46 -2.77
N LYS A 41 -11.88 -2.15 -2.68
CA LYS A 41 -11.42 -1.28 -3.78
C LYS A 41 -9.90 -1.30 -3.96
N GLY A 42 -9.20 -2.16 -3.23
CA GLY A 42 -7.76 -2.30 -3.28
C GLY A 42 -7.25 -2.87 -4.59
N THR A 43 -5.94 -2.84 -4.76
CA THR A 43 -5.25 -3.45 -5.92
C THR A 43 -5.38 -4.97 -5.86
N ASP A 44 -5.44 -5.61 -7.03
CA ASP A 44 -5.47 -7.07 -7.12
C ASP A 44 -4.20 -7.68 -6.46
N PRO A 45 -4.33 -8.72 -5.62
CA PRO A 45 -3.20 -9.35 -4.97
C PRO A 45 -2.14 -9.90 -5.92
N THR A 46 -2.54 -10.37 -7.11
CA THR A 46 -1.61 -10.91 -8.12
C THR A 46 -0.72 -9.82 -8.70
N VAL A 47 -1.27 -8.62 -8.91
CA VAL A 47 -0.52 -7.44 -9.34
C VAL A 47 0.47 -7.03 -8.26
N CYS A 48 0.03 -7.01 -6.99
CA CYS A 48 0.91 -6.72 -5.86
C CYS A 48 2.09 -7.70 -5.77
N ALA A 49 1.81 -9.00 -5.87
CA ALA A 49 2.85 -10.02 -5.88
C ALA A 49 3.82 -9.85 -7.04
N TYR A 50 3.32 -9.56 -8.24
CA TYR A 50 4.15 -9.32 -9.41
C TYR A 50 5.08 -8.12 -9.24
N ASP A 51 4.57 -6.99 -8.74
CA ASP A 51 5.36 -5.78 -8.51
C ASP A 51 6.47 -6.02 -7.47
N ILE A 52 6.16 -6.77 -6.41
CA ILE A 52 7.14 -7.18 -5.40
C ILE A 52 8.24 -8.03 -6.04
N LEU A 53 7.88 -9.06 -6.80
CA LEU A 53 8.83 -9.95 -7.46
C LEU A 53 9.75 -9.19 -8.41
N CYS A 54 9.19 -8.33 -9.25
CA CYS A 54 9.95 -7.50 -10.18
C CYS A 54 10.89 -6.53 -9.45
N GLY A 55 10.44 -5.88 -8.37
CA GLY A 55 11.26 -4.93 -7.64
C GLY A 55 12.39 -5.59 -6.82
N VAL A 56 12.13 -6.77 -6.24
CA VAL A 56 13.14 -7.57 -5.55
C VAL A 56 14.18 -8.08 -6.55
N ALA A 57 13.77 -8.60 -7.72
CA ALA A 57 14.69 -9.02 -8.78
C ALA A 57 15.58 -7.88 -9.26
N ALA A 58 15.04 -6.65 -9.31
CA ALA A 58 15.78 -5.44 -9.63
C ALA A 58 16.57 -4.83 -8.46
N ARG A 59 16.62 -5.49 -7.30
CA ARG A 59 17.30 -5.03 -6.06
C ARG A 59 16.92 -3.60 -5.66
N LYS A 60 15.65 -3.24 -5.83
CA LYS A 60 15.17 -1.92 -5.40
C LYS A 60 15.19 -1.83 -3.88
N HIS A 61 15.59 -0.67 -3.34
CA HIS A 61 15.51 -0.43 -1.89
C HIS A 61 14.05 -0.26 -1.41
N GLU A 62 13.18 0.29 -2.25
CA GLU A 62 11.78 0.54 -1.93
C GLU A 62 10.87 0.13 -3.11
N ILE A 63 9.74 -0.51 -2.80
CA ILE A 63 8.69 -0.86 -3.76
C ILE A 63 7.38 -0.28 -3.24
N TYR A 64 6.71 0.52 -4.07
CA TYR A 64 5.40 1.08 -3.78
C TYR A 64 4.36 0.40 -4.66
N VAL A 65 3.43 -0.31 -4.04
CA VAL A 65 2.40 -1.08 -4.74
C VAL A 65 1.07 -0.35 -4.67
N GLY A 66 0.42 -0.19 -5.82
CA GLY A 66 -0.88 0.46 -5.95
C GLY A 66 -0.78 1.83 -6.63
N HIS A 67 -1.53 1.97 -7.73
CA HIS A 67 -1.43 3.10 -8.67
C HIS A 67 -1.56 4.49 -8.02
N LEU A 68 -2.46 4.64 -7.04
CA LEU A 68 -2.66 5.92 -6.36
C LEU A 68 -1.69 6.13 -5.20
N ALA A 69 -1.32 5.06 -4.49
CA ALA A 69 -0.43 5.16 -3.33
C ALA A 69 0.96 5.69 -3.74
N SER A 70 1.52 5.14 -4.81
CA SER A 70 2.82 5.56 -5.34
C SER A 70 2.81 7.05 -5.73
N VAL A 71 1.77 7.51 -6.43
CA VAL A 71 1.64 8.92 -6.85
C VAL A 71 1.51 9.86 -5.66
N VAL A 72 0.70 9.51 -4.66
CA VAL A 72 0.54 10.33 -3.44
C VAL A 72 1.85 10.44 -2.65
N ILE A 73 2.60 9.34 -2.53
CA ILE A 73 3.89 9.32 -1.82
C ILE A 73 4.92 10.19 -2.54
N TYR A 74 5.04 10.05 -3.87
CA TYR A 74 5.93 10.91 -4.64
C TYR A 74 5.49 12.39 -4.57
N LEU A 75 4.19 12.67 -4.64
CA LEU A 75 3.65 14.02 -4.51
C LEU A 75 3.91 14.61 -3.13
N GLN A 76 3.78 13.83 -2.06
CA GLN A 76 4.11 14.25 -0.70
C GLN A 76 5.60 14.57 -0.57
N ARG A 77 6.46 13.72 -1.13
CA ARG A 77 7.92 13.84 -1.02
C ARG A 77 8.46 15.07 -1.75
N PHE A 78 7.86 15.45 -2.88
CA PHE A 78 8.34 16.56 -3.70
C PHE A 78 7.50 17.84 -3.59
N CYS A 79 6.20 17.75 -3.28
CA CYS A 79 5.26 18.87 -3.28
C CYS A 79 4.19 18.75 -2.18
N PRO A 80 4.58 18.74 -0.89
CA PRO A 80 3.65 18.51 0.23
C PRO A 80 2.51 19.54 0.30
N LYS A 81 2.77 20.80 -0.09
CA LYS A 81 1.75 21.86 -0.17
C LYS A 81 0.68 21.58 -1.22
N LEU A 82 1.05 20.93 -2.33
CA LEU A 82 0.11 20.59 -3.39
C LEU A 82 -0.80 19.44 -2.94
N LEU A 83 -0.22 18.41 -2.31
CA LEU A 83 -1.00 17.32 -1.72
C LEU A 83 -2.03 17.84 -0.71
N TYR A 84 -1.62 18.74 0.18
CA TYR A 84 -2.53 19.37 1.16
C TYR A 84 -3.73 20.05 0.49
N ARG A 85 -3.50 20.78 -0.62
CA ARG A 85 -4.60 21.41 -1.39
C ARG A 85 -5.51 20.42 -2.10
N VAL A 86 -4.96 19.29 -2.57
CA VAL A 86 -5.75 18.25 -3.23
C VAL A 86 -6.65 17.55 -2.22
N LEU A 87 -6.12 17.16 -1.06
CA LEU A 87 -6.89 16.50 0.00
C LEU A 87 -8.04 17.39 0.51
N LEU A 88 -7.77 18.66 0.79
CA LEU A 88 -8.81 19.62 1.22
C LEU A 88 -9.96 19.78 0.20
N ARG A 89 -9.70 19.55 -1.09
CA ARG A 89 -10.73 19.61 -2.13
C ARG A 89 -11.56 18.34 -2.21
N THR A 90 -11.01 17.19 -1.84
CA THR A 90 -11.69 15.89 -1.91
C THR A 90 -12.61 15.66 -0.71
N ASP A 91 -12.34 16.25 0.46
CA ASP A 91 -13.23 16.19 1.64
C ASP A 91 -14.50 17.06 1.50
N SER A 92 -14.60 17.89 0.44
CA SER A 92 -15.77 18.75 0.16
C SER A 92 -16.75 18.17 -0.87
N ALA A 93 -16.70 16.87 -1.15
CA ALA A 93 -17.55 16.19 -2.12
C ALA A 93 -18.23 14.94 -1.54
#